data_AF-A0A8H7TS55-F1
#
_entry.id   AF-A0A8H7TS55-F1
#
_cell.length_a   1.000
_cell.length_b   1.000
_cell.length_c   1.000
_cell.angle_alpha   90.00
_cell.angle_beta   90.00
_cell.angle_gamma   90.00
#
_symmetry.space_group_name_H-M   'P 1'
#
loop_
_entity.id
_entity.type
_entity.pdbx_description
1 polymer ?
#
loop_
_entity_poly.entity_id
_entity_poly.type
_entity_poly.pdbx_seq_one_letter_code
_entity_poly.pdbx_strand_id
1 'polypeptide(L)'
;MGTTVATNALLERKGEKIAMVVTEGFKDCLTIGNQSRPKIFDLAIRKPDVLYETVVEIQERVTLEDYAEDPERKTSEPEAQVGTREAAGKTLVRGLSGETVRILKRADEDEVRRKLEIVYDQGIRSIAVCLLHGYTYPDHEALIGRVAREVGFSNISLSHELMPMIKLVPRATSVCADAYLTPAIKKYIDGFSAGFEGGLGTRSVKEERGAKGARCEFMQSDGGLVDVEKFTGLKAILSGPAGGVVGYATTSYDNNTKIPVIGFDMVPEQPPQNFQSSRGL
;
A
#
# COMPACT_ATOMS: atom_id res chain seq x y z
N MET A 1 -5.35 -19.89 -4.25
CA MET A 1 -6.73 -19.36 -4.34
C MET A 1 -6.69 -17.93 -4.85
N GLY A 2 -7.47 -17.57 -5.87
CA GLY A 2 -7.68 -16.16 -6.27
C GLY A 2 -8.99 -15.63 -5.68
N THR A 3 -9.09 -14.33 -5.41
CA THR A 3 -10.32 -13.72 -4.88
C THR A 3 -10.64 -12.39 -5.56
N THR A 4 -11.93 -12.12 -5.77
CA THR A 4 -12.43 -10.84 -6.30
C THR A 4 -12.87 -9.88 -5.20
N VAL A 5 -12.77 -10.27 -3.92
CA VAL A 5 -13.23 -9.47 -2.77
C VAL A 5 -12.59 -8.08 -2.76
N ALA A 6 -11.27 -7.99 -3.01
CA ALA A 6 -10.55 -6.72 -3.04
C ALA A 6 -11.04 -5.81 -4.18
N THR A 7 -11.15 -6.37 -5.39
CA THR A 7 -11.61 -5.62 -6.57
C THR A 7 -13.05 -5.13 -6.40
N ASN A 8 -13.95 -6.00 -5.92
CA ASN A 8 -15.36 -5.62 -5.70
C ASN A 8 -15.48 -4.59 -4.57
N ALA A 9 -14.76 -4.75 -3.45
CA ALA A 9 -14.78 -3.77 -2.37
C ALA A 9 -14.27 -2.39 -2.82
N LEU A 10 -13.27 -2.35 -3.71
CA LEU A 10 -12.77 -1.11 -4.29
C LEU A 10 -13.80 -0.46 -5.23
N LEU A 11 -14.40 -1.24 -6.14
CA LEU A 11 -15.40 -0.75 -7.10
C LEU A 11 -16.67 -0.27 -6.40
N GLU A 12 -17.15 -1.00 -5.41
CA GLU A 12 -18.36 -0.69 -4.64
C GLU A 12 -18.12 0.33 -3.52
N ARG A 13 -16.88 0.81 -3.33
CA ARG A 13 -16.50 1.70 -2.23
C ARG A 13 -16.90 1.15 -0.85
N LYS A 14 -16.67 -0.15 -0.63
CA LYS A 14 -16.97 -0.89 0.61
C LYS A 14 -15.70 -1.34 1.37
N GLY A 15 -14.65 -0.53 1.34
CA GLY A 15 -13.48 -0.72 2.20
C GLY A 15 -13.62 -0.06 3.57
N GLU A 16 -12.56 -0.13 4.35
CA GLU A 16 -12.49 0.45 5.70
C GLU A 16 -12.31 1.97 5.62
N LYS A 17 -12.83 2.72 6.60
CA LYS A 17 -12.54 4.15 6.72
C LYS A 17 -11.07 4.35 7.04
N ILE A 18 -10.39 5.19 6.26
CA ILE A 18 -8.95 5.45 6.45
C ILE A 18 -8.63 6.93 6.60
N ALA A 19 -7.52 7.20 7.29
CA ALA A 19 -6.82 8.47 7.23
C ALA A 19 -5.47 8.33 6.51
N MET A 20 -5.09 9.33 5.72
CA MET A 20 -3.77 9.41 5.11
C MET A 20 -2.84 10.23 6.01
N VAL A 21 -1.68 9.70 6.36
CA VAL A 21 -0.63 10.40 7.08
C VAL A 21 0.49 10.74 6.10
N VAL A 22 0.85 12.02 6.01
CA VAL A 22 1.77 12.54 4.99
C VAL A 22 2.65 13.65 5.57
N THR A 23 3.78 13.93 4.92
CA THR A 23 4.63 15.08 5.23
C THR A 23 3.83 16.39 5.14
N GLU A 24 4.07 17.32 6.05
CA GLU A 24 3.47 18.66 6.03
C GLU A 24 3.72 19.40 4.70
N GLY A 25 2.66 20.02 4.18
CA GLY A 25 2.63 20.68 2.87
C GLY A 25 2.18 19.76 1.72
N PHE A 26 1.92 18.48 1.97
CA PHE A 26 1.61 17.47 0.94
C PHE A 26 0.22 16.84 1.11
N LYS A 27 -0.67 17.44 1.91
CA LYS A 27 -2.04 16.93 2.12
C LYS A 27 -2.84 16.69 0.85
N ASP A 28 -2.64 17.53 -0.17
CA ASP A 28 -3.41 17.50 -1.40
C ASP A 28 -2.75 16.65 -2.50
N CYS A 29 -1.71 15.87 -2.19
CA CYS A 29 -0.92 15.18 -3.21
C CYS A 29 -1.74 14.20 -4.07
N LEU A 30 -2.73 13.50 -3.48
CA LEU A 30 -3.62 12.61 -4.22
C LEU A 30 -4.76 13.36 -4.94
N THR A 31 -5.27 14.44 -4.35
CA THR A 31 -6.29 15.31 -4.98
C THR A 31 -5.74 16.03 -6.22
N ILE A 32 -4.46 16.44 -6.18
CA ILE A 32 -3.73 17.04 -7.30
C ILE A 32 -3.34 15.94 -8.31
N GLY A 33 -2.92 14.77 -7.82
CA GLY A 33 -2.47 13.65 -8.64
C GLY A 33 -1.22 13.99 -9.45
N ASN A 34 -1.13 13.46 -10.67
CA ASN A 34 -0.01 13.66 -11.59
C ASN A 34 -0.38 14.56 -12.79
N GLN A 35 -1.51 15.28 -12.71
CA GLN A 35 -2.05 16.13 -13.79
C GLN A 35 -2.28 15.40 -15.13
N SER A 36 -2.22 14.06 -15.17
CA SER A 36 -2.50 13.30 -16.38
C SER A 36 -3.97 13.45 -16.76
N ARG A 37 -4.24 13.80 -18.03
CA ARG A 37 -5.59 13.96 -18.57
C ARG A 37 -5.87 12.83 -19.59
N PRO A 38 -6.56 11.75 -19.21
CA PRO A 38 -6.86 10.64 -20.12
C PRO A 38 -7.63 11.09 -21.37
N LYS A 39 -8.51 12.09 -21.20
CA LYS A 39 -9.22 12.77 -22.29
C LYS A 39 -8.78 14.23 -22.34
N ILE A 40 -7.67 14.50 -23.02
CA ILE A 40 -7.01 15.81 -23.01
C ILE A 40 -7.90 16.96 -23.52
N PHE A 41 -8.90 16.66 -24.36
CA PHE A 41 -9.81 17.64 -24.95
C PHE A 41 -11.16 17.78 -24.23
N ASP A 42 -11.41 17.00 -23.18
CA ASP A 42 -12.66 17.12 -22.43
C ASP A 42 -12.67 18.45 -21.65
N LEU A 43 -13.69 19.28 -21.83
CA LEU A 43 -13.82 20.56 -21.12
C LEU A 43 -14.32 20.36 -19.69
N ALA A 44 -15.06 19.27 -19.44
CA ALA A 44 -15.60 18.93 -18.13
C ALA A 44 -14.70 17.90 -17.42
N ILE A 45 -13.62 18.36 -16.78
CA ILE A 45 -12.71 17.49 -16.04
C ILE A 45 -13.43 16.89 -14.83
N ARG A 46 -13.64 15.57 -14.86
CA ARG A 46 -14.02 14.79 -13.67
C ARG A 46 -12.76 14.22 -13.05
N LYS A 47 -12.37 14.73 -11.89
CA LYS A 47 -11.28 14.16 -11.10
C LYS A 47 -11.81 12.91 -10.36
N PRO A 48 -11.04 11.80 -10.31
CA PRO A 48 -11.39 10.67 -9.47
C PRO A 48 -11.40 11.06 -7.99
N ASP A 49 -12.35 10.53 -7.22
CA ASP A 49 -12.39 10.70 -5.76
C ASP A 49 -11.30 9.88 -5.07
N VAL A 50 -10.83 10.39 -3.93
CA VAL A 50 -9.83 9.74 -3.06
C VAL A 50 -10.47 8.65 -2.18
N LEU A 51 -9.63 7.81 -1.54
CA LEU A 51 -10.08 6.71 -0.66
C LEU A 51 -10.09 7.08 0.83
N TYR A 52 -9.37 8.12 1.23
CA TYR A 52 -9.28 8.56 2.63
C TYR A 52 -10.39 9.55 2.99
N GLU A 53 -10.79 9.57 4.26
CA GLU A 53 -11.75 10.55 4.78
C GLU A 53 -11.06 11.82 5.29
N THR A 54 -9.84 11.69 5.82
CA THR A 54 -9.07 12.80 6.38
C THR A 54 -7.58 12.63 6.14
N VAL A 55 -6.85 13.73 6.26
CA VAL A 55 -5.39 13.78 6.09
C VAL A 55 -4.74 14.34 7.35
N VAL A 56 -3.70 13.68 7.80
CA VAL A 56 -2.84 14.11 8.90
C VAL A 56 -1.48 14.50 8.32
N GLU A 57 -1.13 15.77 8.47
CA GLU A 57 0.19 16.27 8.12
C GLU A 57 1.13 16.13 9.32
N ILE A 58 2.29 15.51 9.13
CA ILE A 58 3.35 15.39 10.14
C ILE A 58 4.45 16.40 9.83
N GLN A 59 4.84 17.17 10.84
CA GLN A 59 5.90 18.16 10.69
C GLN A 59 7.28 17.51 10.72
N GLU A 60 7.59 16.75 9.69
CA GLU A 60 8.90 16.14 9.46
C GLU A 60 9.42 16.56 8.08
N ARG A 61 10.74 16.51 7.87
CA ARG A 61 11.31 16.76 6.54
C ARG A 61 12.67 16.12 6.40
N VAL A 62 12.85 15.39 5.32
CA VAL A 62 14.15 14.96 4.83
C VAL A 62 14.32 15.36 3.35
N THR A 63 15.55 15.45 2.88
CA THR A 63 15.91 15.72 1.49
C THR A 63 17.09 14.84 1.08
N LEU A 64 17.25 14.65 -0.22
CA LEU A 64 18.51 14.14 -0.75
C LEU A 64 19.54 15.26 -0.67
N GLU A 65 20.73 14.93 -0.16
CA GLU A 65 21.82 15.88 0.01
C GLU A 65 22.52 16.17 -1.31
N ASP A 66 22.88 15.10 -2.00
CA ASP A 66 23.59 15.17 -3.26
C ASP A 66 22.60 15.11 -4.43
N TYR A 67 22.95 15.74 -5.56
CA TYR A 67 22.14 15.73 -6.78
C TYR A 67 23.00 15.31 -7.98
N ALA A 68 22.36 14.62 -8.94
CA ALA A 68 23.07 13.95 -10.03
C ALA A 68 23.80 14.91 -11.00
N GLU A 69 23.35 16.16 -11.07
CA GLU A 69 23.88 17.18 -11.99
C GLU A 69 24.82 18.18 -11.30
N ASP A 70 25.52 17.77 -10.24
CA ASP A 70 26.55 18.62 -9.63
C ASP A 70 27.78 18.76 -10.56
N PRO A 71 28.07 19.96 -11.10
CA PRO A 71 29.24 20.18 -11.95
C PRO A 71 30.56 19.92 -11.22
N GLU A 72 30.59 20.02 -9.89
CA GLU A 72 31.77 19.76 -9.07
C GLU A 72 31.87 18.30 -8.60
N ARG A 73 30.85 17.47 -8.91
CA ARG A 73 30.73 16.05 -8.51
C ARG A 73 31.00 15.83 -7.01
N LYS A 74 30.57 16.76 -6.15
CA LYS A 74 30.70 16.58 -4.71
C LYS A 74 29.80 15.43 -4.29
N THR A 75 30.34 14.57 -3.43
CA THR A 75 29.58 13.50 -2.79
C THR A 75 29.74 13.69 -1.30
N SER A 76 28.64 13.91 -0.61
CA SER A 76 28.65 14.11 0.84
C SER A 76 28.88 12.78 1.55
N GLU A 77 29.79 12.77 2.52
CA GLU A 77 30.03 11.60 3.36
C GLU A 77 28.95 11.50 4.46
N PRO A 78 28.14 10.42 4.49
CA PRO A 78 27.13 10.24 5.51
C PRO A 78 27.77 9.89 6.86
N GLU A 79 27.17 10.36 7.96
CA GLU A 79 27.68 10.13 9.31
C GLU A 79 27.38 8.72 9.84
N ALA A 80 26.30 8.09 9.34
CA ALA A 80 25.85 6.76 9.74
C ALA A 80 24.89 6.16 8.69
N GLN A 81 24.62 4.86 8.77
CA GLN A 81 23.61 4.18 7.96
C GLN A 81 22.22 4.31 8.62
N VAL A 82 21.18 4.58 7.83
CA VAL A 82 19.78 4.61 8.32
C VAL A 82 19.39 3.28 8.99
N GLY A 83 18.56 3.36 10.04
CA GLY A 83 18.13 2.20 10.82
C GLY A 83 19.16 1.67 11.84
N THR A 84 20.36 2.28 11.92
CA THR A 84 21.36 1.93 12.95
C THR A 84 21.22 2.78 14.20
N ARG A 85 21.73 2.28 15.34
CA ARG A 85 21.79 3.07 16.59
C ARG A 85 22.66 4.32 16.45
N GLU A 86 23.67 4.26 15.60
CA GLU A 86 24.61 5.36 15.35
C GLU A 86 23.97 6.52 14.58
N ALA A 87 22.92 6.25 13.80
CA ALA A 87 22.14 7.27 13.10
C ALA A 87 21.29 8.14 14.05
N ALA A 88 21.10 7.70 15.30
CA ALA A 88 20.36 8.48 16.29
C ALA A 88 21.06 9.84 16.53
N GLY A 89 20.33 10.93 16.30
CA GLY A 89 20.85 12.29 16.44
C GLY A 89 21.66 12.81 15.25
N LYS A 90 22.01 11.99 14.26
CA LYS A 90 22.80 12.39 13.07
C LYS A 90 21.96 13.06 12.00
N THR A 91 22.48 14.10 11.37
CA THR A 91 21.72 14.92 10.40
C THR A 91 21.95 14.47 8.96
N LEU A 92 23.08 13.83 8.68
CA LEU A 92 23.42 13.24 7.39
C LEU A 92 23.57 11.74 7.55
N VAL A 93 22.75 10.98 6.83
CA VAL A 93 22.71 9.52 6.93
C VAL A 93 22.66 8.89 5.54
N ARG A 94 23.21 7.68 5.42
CA ARG A 94 23.12 6.89 4.19
C ARG A 94 21.76 6.21 4.13
N GLY A 95 20.95 6.60 3.15
CA GLY A 95 19.65 6.01 2.87
C GLY A 95 19.74 4.55 2.42
N LEU A 96 18.61 3.85 2.41
CA LEU A 96 18.54 2.44 2.01
C LEU A 96 18.88 2.21 0.54
N SER A 97 18.61 3.17 -0.34
CA SER A 97 19.00 3.11 -1.76
C SER A 97 20.44 3.61 -2.02
N GLY A 98 21.18 3.96 -0.96
CA GLY A 98 22.61 4.25 -1.01
C GLY A 98 22.96 5.73 -1.07
N GLU A 99 22.00 6.61 -1.39
CA GLU A 99 22.21 8.05 -1.42
C GLU A 99 22.31 8.67 -0.02
N THR A 100 22.95 9.84 0.07
CA THR A 100 23.04 10.61 1.30
C THR A 100 21.75 11.41 1.51
N VAL A 101 21.12 11.22 2.67
CA VAL A 101 19.88 11.87 3.08
C VAL A 101 20.19 12.87 4.19
N ARG A 102 19.74 14.11 4.01
CA ARG A 102 19.77 15.15 5.05
C ARG A 102 18.42 15.23 5.76
N ILE A 103 18.46 15.15 7.08
CA ILE A 103 17.30 15.33 7.94
C ILE A 103 17.18 16.82 8.29
N LEU A 104 16.15 17.48 7.75
CA LEU A 104 15.89 18.90 7.97
C LEU A 104 15.00 19.13 9.21
N LYS A 105 14.03 18.24 9.44
CA LYS A 105 13.16 18.25 10.61
C LYS A 105 12.81 16.82 11.01
N ARG A 106 13.01 16.47 12.28
CA ARG A 106 12.65 15.15 12.81
C ARG A 106 11.17 15.11 13.16
N ALA A 107 10.54 13.96 12.96
CA ALA A 107 9.20 13.71 13.48
C ALA A 107 9.21 13.75 15.02
N ASP A 108 8.33 14.56 15.60
CA ASP A 108 8.11 14.65 17.04
C ASP A 108 7.09 13.58 17.46
N GLU A 109 7.47 12.71 18.39
CA GLU A 109 6.63 11.59 18.84
C GLU A 109 5.35 12.05 19.54
N ASP A 110 5.43 13.08 20.38
CA ASP A 110 4.28 13.60 21.11
C ASP A 110 3.32 14.32 20.15
N GLU A 111 3.85 15.02 19.15
CA GLU A 111 3.04 15.61 18.08
C GLU A 111 2.32 14.57 17.25
N VAL A 112 3.04 13.52 16.81
CA VAL A 112 2.48 12.39 16.08
C VAL A 112 1.37 11.72 16.90
N ARG A 113 1.62 11.44 18.18
CA ARG A 113 0.64 10.81 19.07
C ARG A 113 -0.64 11.62 19.17
N ARG A 114 -0.55 12.91 19.52
CA ARG A 114 -1.71 13.81 19.62
C ARG A 114 -2.53 13.84 18.33
N LYS A 115 -1.86 13.94 17.18
CA LYS A 115 -2.53 13.97 15.87
C LYS A 115 -3.22 12.64 15.54
N LEU A 116 -2.60 11.51 15.87
CA LEU A 116 -3.17 10.19 15.66
C LEU A 116 -4.33 9.88 16.61
N GLU A 117 -4.28 10.33 17.86
CA GLU A 117 -5.38 10.22 18.82
C GLU A 117 -6.63 10.95 18.32
N ILE A 118 -6.48 12.17 17.77
CA ILE A 118 -7.60 12.91 17.16
C ILE A 118 -8.27 12.12 16.04
N VAL A 119 -7.49 11.45 15.18
CA VAL A 119 -8.04 10.59 14.11
C VAL A 119 -8.71 9.34 14.68
N TYR A 120 -8.12 8.77 15.73
CA TYR A 120 -8.69 7.61 16.40
C TYR A 120 -10.04 7.93 17.04
N ASP A 121 -10.18 9.10 17.65
CA ASP A 121 -11.42 9.58 18.27
C ASP A 121 -12.53 9.84 17.25
N GLN A 122 -12.19 10.06 15.98
CA GLN A 122 -13.15 10.15 14.86
C GLN A 122 -13.70 8.76 14.42
N GLY A 123 -13.26 7.68 15.06
CA GLY A 123 -13.70 6.32 14.74
C GLY A 123 -12.91 5.64 13.61
N ILE A 124 -11.86 6.28 13.10
CA ILE A 124 -10.98 5.69 12.09
C ILE A 124 -10.04 4.68 12.76
N ARG A 125 -9.91 3.49 12.18
CA ARG A 125 -9.09 2.38 12.72
C ARG A 125 -8.05 1.85 11.75
N SER A 126 -8.00 2.40 10.54
CA SER A 126 -7.01 2.07 9.53
C SER A 126 -6.32 3.35 9.03
N ILE A 127 -4.99 3.31 8.91
CA ILE A 127 -4.21 4.46 8.41
C ILE A 127 -3.23 4.04 7.31
N ALA A 128 -2.99 4.97 6.40
CA ALA A 128 -1.99 4.86 5.35
C ALA A 128 -0.90 5.93 5.56
N VAL A 129 0.33 5.51 5.81
CA VAL A 129 1.46 6.44 6.07
C VAL A 129 2.35 6.52 4.83
N CYS A 130 2.51 7.72 4.27
CA CYS A 130 3.37 7.98 3.12
C CYS A 130 4.09 9.32 3.28
N LEU A 131 5.33 9.27 3.75
CA LEU A 131 6.18 10.44 3.90
C LEU A 131 7.06 10.64 2.66
N LEU A 132 7.46 11.88 2.40
CA LEU A 132 8.47 12.20 1.40
C LEU A 132 9.77 11.46 1.70
N HIS A 133 10.38 10.90 0.66
CA HIS A 133 11.60 10.10 0.76
C HIS A 133 11.53 8.90 1.73
N GLY A 134 10.34 8.48 2.18
CA GLY A 134 10.17 7.29 3.04
C GLY A 134 10.72 6.00 2.43
N TYR A 135 10.83 5.92 1.10
CA TYR A 135 11.44 4.79 0.38
C TYR A 135 12.92 4.56 0.72
N THR A 136 13.64 5.62 1.13
CA THR A 136 15.07 5.58 1.45
C THR A 136 15.36 5.90 2.91
N TYR A 137 14.48 6.69 3.54
CA TYR A 137 14.53 7.05 4.96
C TYR A 137 13.27 6.57 5.69
N PRO A 138 13.19 5.28 6.06
CA PRO A 138 11.99 4.70 6.69
C PRO A 138 11.75 5.14 8.15
N ASP A 139 12.76 5.67 8.85
CA ASP A 139 12.73 5.86 10.30
C ASP A 139 11.53 6.68 10.79
N HIS A 140 11.15 7.76 10.08
CA HIS A 140 9.99 8.57 10.43
C HIS A 140 8.67 7.80 10.23
N GLU A 141 8.53 7.03 9.15
CA GLU A 141 7.33 6.19 8.95
C GLU A 141 7.25 5.07 9.99
N ALA A 142 8.39 4.46 10.34
CA ALA A 142 8.47 3.44 11.38
C ALA A 142 8.08 3.98 12.75
N LEU A 143 8.51 5.20 13.09
CA LEU A 143 8.09 5.91 14.32
C LEU A 143 6.58 6.11 14.33
N ILE A 144 6.00 6.65 13.26
CA ILE A 144 4.54 6.84 13.14
C ILE A 144 3.82 5.50 13.27
N GLY A 145 4.33 4.45 12.62
CA GLY A 145 3.77 3.11 12.71
C GLY A 145 3.78 2.54 14.13
N ARG A 146 4.87 2.76 14.89
CA ARG A 146 4.92 2.39 16.32
C ARG A 146 3.87 3.14 17.14
N VAL A 147 3.83 4.45 17.04
CA VAL A 147 2.88 5.29 17.80
C VAL A 147 1.43 4.91 17.45
N ALA A 148 1.13 4.67 16.17
CA ALA A 148 -0.19 4.24 15.74
C ALA A 148 -0.60 2.89 16.35
N ARG A 149 0.33 1.93 16.51
CA ARG A 149 0.05 0.67 17.20
C ARG A 149 -0.26 0.91 18.68
N GLU A 150 0.47 1.80 19.32
CA GLU A 150 0.27 2.15 20.74
C GLU A 150 -1.06 2.88 20.97
N VAL A 151 -1.49 3.74 20.04
CA VAL A 151 -2.82 4.39 20.06
C VAL A 151 -3.95 3.37 19.83
N GLY A 152 -3.68 2.26 19.14
CA GLY A 152 -4.60 1.15 18.97
C GLY A 152 -5.24 1.02 17.58
N PHE A 153 -4.62 1.60 16.54
CA PHE A 153 -5.06 1.39 15.16
C PHE A 153 -4.97 -0.10 14.78
N SER A 154 -6.06 -0.67 14.26
CA SER A 154 -6.12 -2.09 13.90
C SER A 154 -5.39 -2.43 12.61
N ASN A 155 -5.24 -1.45 11.72
CA ASN A 155 -4.51 -1.62 10.46
C ASN A 155 -3.65 -0.39 10.17
N ILE A 156 -2.38 -0.62 9.85
CA ILE A 156 -1.40 0.42 9.58
C ILE A 156 -0.62 -0.05 8.35
N SER A 157 -0.79 0.67 7.24
CA SER A 157 -0.02 0.42 6.02
C SER A 157 1.07 1.48 5.90
N LEU A 158 2.33 1.05 5.90
CA LEU A 158 3.50 1.92 5.78
C LEU A 158 4.05 1.86 4.36
N SER A 159 4.28 3.01 3.75
CA SER A 159 4.63 3.07 2.34
C SER A 159 6.01 2.45 2.04
N HIS A 160 6.97 2.61 2.95
CA HIS A 160 8.31 2.03 2.81
C HIS A 160 8.33 0.50 2.92
N GLU A 161 7.42 -0.10 3.69
CA GLU A 161 7.30 -1.56 3.81
C GLU A 161 6.57 -2.15 2.59
N LEU A 162 5.56 -1.44 2.08
CA LEU A 162 4.70 -1.92 1.01
C LEU A 162 5.32 -1.76 -0.37
N MET A 163 5.85 -0.57 -0.67
CA MET A 163 6.48 -0.27 -1.95
C MET A 163 7.49 0.89 -1.83
N PRO A 164 8.77 0.60 -1.52
CA PRO A 164 9.84 1.60 -1.42
C PRO A 164 10.25 2.11 -2.81
N MET A 165 9.37 2.88 -3.43
CA MET A 165 9.53 3.54 -4.74
C MET A 165 9.63 5.04 -4.55
N ILE A 166 10.49 5.75 -5.29
CA ILE A 166 10.67 7.21 -5.19
C ILE A 166 9.39 8.05 -5.38
N LYS A 167 8.53 7.66 -6.33
CA LYS A 167 7.37 8.46 -6.76
C LYS A 167 6.28 8.56 -5.69
N LEU A 168 6.12 9.74 -5.08
CA LEU A 168 5.17 9.98 -3.98
C LEU A 168 3.72 9.64 -4.34
N VAL A 169 3.19 10.16 -5.46
CA VAL A 169 1.76 9.99 -5.81
C VAL A 169 1.40 8.52 -6.04
N PRO A 170 2.09 7.74 -6.91
CA PRO A 170 1.83 6.30 -7.02
C PRO A 170 1.97 5.55 -5.71
N ARG A 171 3.00 5.88 -4.90
CA ARG A 171 3.24 5.25 -3.60
C ARG A 171 2.09 5.52 -2.62
N ALA A 172 1.64 6.78 -2.52
CA ALA A 172 0.51 7.21 -1.71
C ALA A 172 -0.80 6.52 -2.13
N THR A 173 -1.07 6.42 -3.43
CA THR A 173 -2.25 5.72 -3.96
C THR A 173 -2.28 4.26 -3.52
N SER A 174 -1.16 3.55 -3.66
CA SER A 174 -1.08 2.14 -3.32
C SER A 174 -1.18 1.88 -1.82
N VAL A 175 -0.53 2.69 -0.97
CA VAL A 175 -0.65 2.52 0.49
C VAL A 175 -2.05 2.87 0.99
N CYS A 176 -2.73 3.85 0.38
CA CYS A 176 -4.14 4.11 0.66
C CYS A 176 -5.03 2.93 0.24
N ALA A 177 -4.83 2.39 -0.96
CA ALA A 177 -5.58 1.21 -1.42
C ALA A 177 -5.37 0.00 -0.49
N ASP A 178 -4.14 -0.22 -0.03
CA ASP A 178 -3.83 -1.28 0.93
C ASP A 178 -4.54 -1.05 2.27
N ALA A 179 -4.42 0.14 2.87
CA ALA A 179 -5.07 0.46 4.13
C ALA A 179 -6.61 0.35 4.05
N TYR A 180 -7.17 0.68 2.89
CA TYR A 180 -8.60 0.61 2.62
C TYR A 180 -9.12 -0.83 2.50
N LEU A 181 -8.34 -1.71 1.87
CA LEU A 181 -8.80 -3.06 1.51
C LEU A 181 -8.35 -4.15 2.48
N THR A 182 -7.16 -4.01 3.09
CA THR A 182 -6.57 -5.04 3.97
C THR A 182 -7.52 -5.48 5.09
N PRO A 183 -8.24 -4.59 5.81
CA PRO A 183 -9.17 -5.02 6.86
C PRO A 183 -10.33 -5.87 6.33
N ALA A 184 -10.90 -5.53 5.17
CA ALA A 184 -11.99 -6.30 4.55
C ALA A 184 -11.53 -7.69 4.10
N ILE A 185 -10.32 -7.77 3.56
CA ILE A 185 -9.71 -9.03 3.14
C ILE A 185 -9.42 -9.94 4.33
N LYS A 186 -8.89 -9.38 5.43
CA LYS A 186 -8.65 -10.15 6.66
C LYS A 186 -9.96 -10.74 7.20
N LYS A 187 -11.02 -9.94 7.29
CA LYS A 187 -12.37 -10.42 7.68
C LYS A 187 -12.86 -11.58 6.80
N TYR A 188 -12.64 -11.48 5.48
CA TYR A 188 -12.98 -12.55 4.53
C TYR A 188 -12.15 -13.82 4.77
N ILE A 189 -10.84 -13.68 4.95
CA ILE A 189 -9.92 -14.78 5.20
C ILE A 189 -10.24 -15.46 6.52
N ASP A 190 -10.53 -14.70 7.58
CA ASP A 190 -10.87 -15.25 8.90
C ASP A 190 -12.17 -16.06 8.82
N GLY A 191 -13.18 -15.54 8.13
CA GLY A 191 -14.44 -16.27 7.88
C GLY A 191 -14.26 -17.51 7.02
N PHE A 192 -13.41 -17.46 6.00
CA PHE A 192 -13.05 -18.63 5.20
C PHE A 192 -12.29 -19.68 6.02
N SER A 193 -11.32 -19.25 6.83
CA SER A 193 -10.48 -20.11 7.67
C SER A 193 -11.28 -20.82 8.77
N ALA A 194 -12.32 -20.18 9.30
CA ALA A 194 -13.22 -20.77 10.29
C ALA A 194 -13.94 -22.03 9.78
N GLY A 195 -14.06 -22.21 8.47
CA GLY A 195 -14.63 -23.41 7.86
C GLY A 195 -13.69 -24.63 7.80
N PHE A 196 -12.43 -24.50 8.20
CA PHE A 196 -11.43 -25.57 8.13
C PHE A 196 -10.98 -26.03 9.52
N GLU A 197 -11.24 -27.29 9.86
CA GLU A 197 -10.71 -27.92 11.07
C GLU A 197 -9.17 -27.96 11.01
N GLY A 198 -8.50 -27.40 12.02
CA GLY A 198 -7.03 -27.33 12.08
C GLY A 198 -6.40 -26.06 11.49
N GLY A 199 -7.20 -25.13 10.95
CA GLY A 199 -6.74 -23.83 10.44
C GLY A 199 -6.01 -23.88 9.10
N LEU A 200 -5.75 -22.70 8.53
CA LEU A 200 -5.10 -22.52 7.21
C LEU A 200 -3.72 -21.87 7.35
N GLY A 201 -2.80 -22.22 6.45
CA GLY A 201 -1.51 -21.55 6.28
C GLY A 201 -0.30 -22.42 6.60
N THR A 202 0.90 -21.91 6.33
CA THR A 202 2.14 -22.70 6.55
C THR A 202 2.41 -23.01 8.04
N ARG A 203 1.83 -22.26 8.99
CA ARG A 203 1.96 -22.57 10.43
C ARG A 203 1.19 -23.82 10.85
N SER A 204 -0.03 -24.02 10.34
CA SER A 204 -0.83 -25.23 10.65
C SER A 204 -0.26 -26.52 10.04
N VAL A 205 0.67 -26.40 9.07
CA VAL A 205 1.42 -27.52 8.50
C VAL A 205 2.75 -27.78 9.24
N LYS A 206 3.31 -26.77 9.92
CA LYS A 206 4.60 -26.87 10.65
C LYS A 206 4.48 -27.40 12.06
N GLU A 207 3.33 -27.22 12.72
CA GLU A 207 3.07 -27.79 14.03
C GLU A 207 2.60 -29.24 13.87
N GLU A 208 3.52 -30.21 13.96
CA GLU A 208 3.28 -31.67 13.79
C GLU A 208 2.38 -32.30 14.89
N ARG A 209 1.55 -31.51 15.60
CA ARG A 209 0.64 -31.98 16.65
C ARG A 209 -0.78 -31.47 16.40
N GLY A 210 -1.56 -32.23 15.64
CA GLY A 210 -2.98 -31.96 15.41
C GLY A 210 -3.48 -32.51 14.08
N ALA A 211 -4.78 -32.32 13.80
CA ALA A 211 -5.35 -32.57 12.48
C ALA A 211 -4.53 -31.79 11.43
N LYS A 212 -4.11 -32.47 10.35
CA LYS A 212 -3.22 -31.91 9.32
C LYS A 212 -3.82 -30.62 8.77
N GLY A 213 -3.28 -29.46 9.16
CA GLY A 213 -3.67 -28.18 8.57
C GLY A 213 -3.44 -28.18 7.06
N ALA A 214 -4.22 -27.40 6.34
CA ALA A 214 -4.07 -27.28 4.89
C ALA A 214 -3.18 -26.06 4.55
N ARG A 215 -2.16 -26.28 3.70
CA ARG A 215 -1.40 -25.17 3.11
C ARG A 215 -2.35 -24.36 2.23
N CYS A 216 -2.58 -23.11 2.60
CA CYS A 216 -3.40 -22.18 1.83
C CYS A 216 -2.53 -21.04 1.31
N GLU A 217 -2.49 -20.91 -0.01
CA GLU A 217 -1.79 -19.82 -0.68
C GLU A 217 -2.75 -19.04 -1.56
N PHE A 218 -2.58 -17.73 -1.57
CA PHE A 218 -3.38 -16.80 -2.35
C PHE A 218 -2.62 -16.34 -3.58
N MET A 219 -3.33 -16.26 -4.70
CA MET A 219 -2.86 -15.66 -5.94
C MET A 219 -2.71 -14.16 -5.71
N GLN A 220 -1.63 -13.58 -6.21
CA GLN A 220 -1.36 -12.15 -6.17
C GLN A 220 -1.60 -11.52 -7.54
N SER A 221 -1.62 -10.19 -7.59
CA SER A 221 -1.74 -9.40 -8.81
C SER A 221 -0.64 -9.66 -9.85
N ASP A 222 0.52 -10.16 -9.42
CA ASP A 222 1.67 -10.50 -10.27
C ASP A 222 1.64 -11.94 -10.80
N GLY A 223 0.61 -12.73 -10.47
CA GLY A 223 0.49 -14.14 -10.84
C GLY A 223 1.26 -15.11 -9.93
N GLY A 224 1.94 -14.61 -8.89
CA GLY A 224 2.60 -15.42 -7.88
C GLY A 224 1.65 -15.89 -6.77
N LEU A 225 2.10 -16.88 -5.99
CA LEU A 225 1.40 -17.37 -4.80
C LEU A 225 2.05 -16.82 -3.53
N VAL A 226 1.23 -16.45 -2.55
CA VAL A 226 1.69 -15.99 -1.23
C VAL A 226 0.92 -16.68 -0.11
N ASP A 227 1.59 -16.92 1.01
CA ASP A 227 0.93 -17.40 2.22
C ASP A 227 -0.14 -16.40 2.69
N VAL A 228 -1.23 -16.94 3.23
CA VAL A 228 -2.38 -16.19 3.75
C VAL A 228 -1.99 -15.06 4.71
N GLU A 229 -0.97 -15.25 5.55
CA GLU A 229 -0.50 -14.26 6.52
C GLU A 229 0.12 -13.01 5.88
N LYS A 230 0.66 -13.16 4.67
CA LYS A 230 1.36 -12.09 3.92
C LYS A 230 0.50 -11.49 2.80
N PHE A 231 -0.75 -11.90 2.71
CA PHE A 231 -1.69 -11.41 1.72
C PHE A 231 -2.31 -10.08 2.19
N THR A 232 -2.19 -9.04 1.37
CA THR A 232 -2.63 -7.68 1.72
C THR A 232 -3.60 -7.12 0.68
N GLY A 233 -4.25 -6.02 1.03
CA GLY A 233 -5.14 -5.21 0.18
C GLY A 233 -4.63 -5.03 -1.23
N LEU A 234 -3.44 -4.45 -1.34
CA LEU A 234 -2.84 -4.11 -2.64
C LEU A 234 -2.60 -5.35 -3.51
N LYS A 235 -2.06 -6.42 -2.92
CA LYS A 235 -1.68 -7.65 -3.63
C LYS A 235 -2.88 -8.46 -4.13
N ALA A 236 -4.04 -8.26 -3.51
CA ALA A 236 -5.25 -8.99 -3.83
C ALA A 236 -6.00 -8.43 -5.05
N ILE A 237 -5.77 -7.16 -5.38
CA ILE A 237 -6.41 -6.49 -6.52
C ILE A 237 -6.07 -7.25 -7.80
N LEU A 238 -7.09 -7.66 -8.56
CA LEU A 238 -6.96 -8.42 -9.81
C LEU A 238 -6.28 -9.80 -9.69
N SER A 239 -6.19 -10.39 -8.49
CA SER A 239 -5.62 -11.73 -8.31
C SER A 239 -6.37 -12.85 -9.07
N GLY A 240 -7.69 -12.73 -9.22
CA GLY A 240 -8.51 -13.67 -9.99
C GLY A 240 -8.11 -13.73 -11.47
N PRO A 241 -8.22 -12.61 -12.22
CA PRO A 241 -7.77 -12.54 -13.61
C PRO A 241 -6.31 -12.97 -13.81
N ALA A 242 -5.41 -12.60 -12.89
CA ALA A 242 -4.00 -13.01 -12.95
C ALA A 242 -3.87 -14.55 -12.94
N GLY A 243 -4.65 -15.24 -12.10
CA GLY A 243 -4.68 -16.70 -12.09
C GLY A 243 -5.17 -17.31 -13.40
N GLY A 244 -6.17 -16.69 -14.05
CA GLY A 244 -6.62 -17.08 -15.39
C GLY A 244 -5.51 -16.94 -16.44
N VAL A 245 -4.77 -15.81 -16.38
CA VAL A 245 -3.62 -15.54 -17.26
C VAL A 245 -2.51 -16.57 -17.09
N VAL A 246 -2.11 -16.85 -15.84
CA VAL A 246 -1.10 -17.88 -15.53
C VAL A 246 -1.57 -19.25 -16.02
N GLY A 247 -2.84 -19.58 -15.83
CA GLY A 247 -3.45 -20.84 -16.26
C GLY A 247 -3.30 -21.06 -17.76
N TYR A 248 -3.88 -20.17 -18.57
CA TYR A 248 -3.84 -20.35 -20.03
C TYR A 248 -2.42 -20.23 -20.59
N ALA A 249 -1.59 -19.35 -20.05
CA ALA A 249 -0.22 -19.19 -20.52
C ALA A 249 0.58 -20.48 -20.30
N THR A 250 0.42 -21.14 -19.15
CA THR A 250 1.16 -22.37 -18.82
C THR A 250 0.65 -23.58 -19.60
N THR A 251 -0.65 -23.66 -19.86
CA THR A 251 -1.26 -24.82 -20.53
C THR A 251 -1.26 -24.76 -22.04
N SER A 252 -1.24 -23.55 -22.62
CA SER A 252 -1.39 -23.34 -24.06
C SER A 252 -0.13 -22.84 -24.76
N TYR A 253 0.91 -22.46 -24.01
CA TYR A 253 2.19 -22.08 -24.59
C TYR A 253 3.00 -23.32 -25.00
N ASP A 254 3.41 -23.37 -26.26
CA ASP A 254 4.30 -24.40 -26.78
C ASP A 254 5.71 -23.85 -26.99
N ASN A 255 6.69 -24.47 -26.31
CA ASN A 255 8.10 -24.07 -26.37
C ASN A 255 8.73 -24.25 -27.75
N ASN A 256 8.15 -25.09 -28.62
CA ASN A 256 8.66 -25.32 -29.97
C ASN A 256 8.22 -24.21 -30.93
N THR A 257 6.92 -23.89 -30.95
CA THR A 257 6.37 -22.85 -31.84
C THR A 257 6.59 -21.44 -31.31
N LYS A 258 6.67 -21.25 -29.99
CA LYS A 258 6.86 -19.94 -29.32
C LYS A 258 5.85 -18.88 -29.74
N ILE A 259 4.65 -19.30 -30.16
CA ILE A 259 3.59 -18.40 -30.59
C ILE A 259 2.98 -17.72 -29.35
N PRO A 260 2.83 -16.38 -29.34
CA PRO A 260 2.14 -15.69 -28.27
C PRO A 260 0.68 -16.14 -28.13
N VAL A 261 0.22 -16.34 -26.89
CA VAL A 261 -1.16 -16.75 -26.59
C VAL A 261 -1.95 -15.55 -26.08
N ILE A 262 -3.21 -15.42 -26.54
CA ILE A 262 -4.16 -14.41 -26.07
C ILE A 262 -5.33 -15.14 -25.42
N GLY A 263 -5.60 -14.84 -24.14
CA GLY A 263 -6.76 -15.35 -23.42
C GLY A 263 -7.89 -14.32 -23.39
N PHE A 264 -9.13 -14.79 -23.56
CA PHE A 264 -10.35 -13.99 -23.37
C PHE A 264 -11.15 -14.56 -22.22
N ASP A 265 -11.30 -13.80 -21.14
CA ASP A 265 -12.15 -14.14 -20.00
C ASP A 265 -13.44 -13.30 -20.09
N MET A 266 -14.55 -13.97 -20.44
CA MET A 266 -15.86 -13.34 -20.56
C MET A 266 -16.72 -13.72 -19.36
N VAL A 267 -16.97 -12.73 -18.49
CA VAL A 267 -17.95 -12.83 -17.42
C VAL A 267 -19.27 -12.20 -17.87
N PRO A 268 -20.45 -12.76 -17.52
CA PRO A 268 -21.72 -12.06 -17.73
C PRO A 268 -21.66 -10.69 -17.05
N GLU A 269 -22.14 -9.64 -17.73
CA GLU A 269 -22.13 -8.26 -17.20
C GLU A 269 -22.51 -8.22 -15.72
N GLN A 270 -21.65 -7.63 -14.88
CA GLN A 270 -22.17 -7.08 -13.63
C GLN A 270 -23.20 -6.03 -14.03
N PRO A 271 -24.42 -6.06 -13.46
CA PRO A 271 -25.46 -5.11 -13.82
C PRO A 271 -24.91 -3.68 -13.69
N PRO A 272 -25.33 -2.73 -14.55
CA PRO A 272 -24.85 -1.36 -14.47
C PRO A 272 -25.08 -0.86 -13.05
N GLN A 273 -24.00 -0.62 -12.32
CA GLN A 273 -24.08 0.09 -11.05
C GLN A 273 -24.66 1.46 -11.37
N ASN A 274 -25.89 1.70 -10.91
CA ASN A 274 -26.57 2.96 -11.07
C ASN A 274 -25.64 4.10 -10.65
N PHE A 275 -25.09 4.82 -11.61
CA PHE A 275 -24.64 6.19 -11.37
C PHE A 275 -25.89 6.94 -10.91
N GLN A 276 -26.03 7.13 -9.60
CA GLN A 276 -26.96 8.09 -9.06
C GLN A 276 -26.56 9.45 -9.62
N SER A 277 -27.22 9.87 -10.69
CA SER A 277 -27.34 11.27 -11.02
C SER A 277 -28.12 11.89 -9.87
N SER A 278 -27.43 12.54 -8.94
CA SER A 278 -28.03 13.56 -8.10
C SER A 278 -28.50 14.69 -9.01
N ARG A 279 -29.74 14.57 -9.51
CA ARG A 279 -30.52 15.75 -9.83
C ARG A 279 -30.91 16.38 -8.50
N GLY A 280 -30.10 17.36 -8.09
CA GLY A 280 -30.40 18.28 -7.01
C GLY A 280 -30.42 19.69 -7.59
N LEU A 281 -31.65 20.19 -7.79
CA LEU A 281 -32.10 21.52 -8.25
C LEU A 281 -31.66 21.95 -9.66
#